data_AF-X1FRJ8-F1
#
_entry.id   AF-X1FRJ8-F1
#
_cell.length_a   1.000
_cell.length_b   1.000
_cell.length_c   1.000
_cell.angle_alpha   90.00
_cell.angle_beta   90.00
_cell.angle_gamma   90.00
#
_symmetry.space_group_name_H-M   'P 1'
#
loop_
_entity.id
_entity.type
_entity.pdbx_description
1 polymer ?
#
loop_
_entity_poly.entity_id
_entity_poly.type
_entity_poly.pdbx_seq_one_letter_code
_entity_poly.pdbx_strand_id
1 'polypeptide(L)'
;ELAQLSAGKFVSLLKKYLRLKGLIIGPDFALGRNREGDTDTLRALGQNMDFTVIVVPPVKINGEVVSSTAIRNALIQGDMKRVHNLIGRYFSLSGRVIPGAGRGIELGFPTANLEVDPEQVLPPDGVYVTWVYIGDKAYQSITNIGKNPTFGGSERTIEVYVLDYYGNLYGDELKIDLVERLRDEIQFDTVEELKKQIAEDIKQGRAILSSRGRN
;
A
#
# COMPACT_ATOMS: atom_id res chain seq x y z
N GLU A 1 8.77 -7.35 26.88
CA GLU A 1 9.63 -8.44 27.40
C GLU A 1 10.86 -8.68 26.52
N LEU A 2 10.72 -8.94 25.22
CA LEU A 2 11.87 -9.16 24.30
C LEU A 2 12.81 -7.95 24.16
N ALA A 3 12.29 -6.72 24.20
CA ALA A 3 13.07 -5.49 24.04
C ALA A 3 14.14 -5.26 25.14
N GLN A 4 14.04 -5.96 26.27
CA GLN A 4 14.99 -5.87 27.38
C GLN A 4 16.09 -6.92 27.33
N LEU A 5 16.01 -7.88 26.39
CA LEU A 5 16.99 -8.93 26.26
C LEU A 5 18.27 -8.40 25.65
N SER A 6 19.41 -8.83 26.16
CA SER A 6 20.69 -8.62 25.49
C SER A 6 20.70 -9.32 24.12
N ALA A 7 21.58 -8.88 23.23
CA ALA A 7 21.74 -9.48 21.91
C ALA A 7 22.03 -10.99 22.01
N GLY A 8 22.97 -11.37 22.87
CA GLY A 8 23.34 -12.77 23.10
C GLY A 8 22.17 -13.61 23.66
N LYS A 9 21.38 -13.06 24.59
CA LYS A 9 20.21 -13.77 25.13
C LYS A 9 19.10 -13.90 24.10
N PHE A 10 18.89 -12.88 23.26
CA PHE A 10 17.93 -12.98 22.17
C PHE A 10 18.36 -14.05 21.15
N VAL A 11 19.63 -14.04 20.72
CA VAL A 11 20.17 -15.03 19.77
C VAL A 11 20.15 -16.45 20.35
N SER A 12 20.37 -16.64 21.65
CA SER A 12 20.28 -17.96 22.28
C SER A 12 18.86 -18.53 22.24
N LEU A 13 17.83 -17.69 22.37
CA LEU A 13 16.44 -18.10 22.15
C LEU A 13 16.21 -18.51 20.69
N LEU A 14 16.74 -17.77 19.72
CA LEU A 14 16.65 -18.15 18.30
C LEU A 14 17.34 -19.49 18.02
N LYS A 15 18.52 -19.74 18.58
CA LYS A 15 19.21 -21.04 18.48
C LYS A 15 18.38 -22.17 19.09
N LYS A 16 17.81 -21.95 20.28
CA LYS A 16 17.04 -22.96 21.01
C LYS A 16 15.74 -23.31 20.30
N TYR A 17 14.96 -22.31 19.89
CA TYR A 17 13.60 -22.51 19.41
C TYR A 17 13.49 -22.60 17.87
N LEU A 18 14.37 -21.92 17.12
CA LEU A 18 14.36 -21.92 15.66
C LEU A 18 15.53 -22.69 15.03
N ARG A 19 16.41 -23.27 15.86
CA ARG A 19 17.62 -23.99 15.40
C ARG A 19 18.47 -23.15 14.45
N LEU A 20 18.61 -21.86 14.77
CA LEU A 20 19.29 -20.86 13.93
C LEU A 20 20.65 -21.38 13.41
N LYS A 21 20.85 -21.26 12.08
CA LYS A 21 22.12 -21.59 11.39
C LYS A 21 22.72 -20.43 10.61
N GLY A 22 21.92 -19.42 10.29
CA GLY A 22 22.40 -18.20 9.65
C GLY A 22 21.44 -17.04 9.81
N LEU A 23 21.97 -15.83 9.83
CA LEU A 23 21.25 -14.56 9.81
C LEU A 23 21.61 -13.81 8.53
N ILE A 24 20.58 -13.36 7.81
CA ILE A 24 20.73 -12.46 6.67
C ILE A 24 20.14 -11.11 7.08
N ILE A 25 20.95 -10.07 7.07
CA ILE A 25 20.60 -8.76 7.62
C ILE A 25 20.93 -7.62 6.65
N GLY A 26 20.23 -6.50 6.78
CA GLY A 26 20.60 -5.24 6.13
C GLY A 26 21.71 -4.52 6.89
N PRO A 27 22.33 -3.47 6.31
CA PRO A 27 23.47 -2.78 6.90
C PRO A 27 23.15 -2.07 8.23
N ASP A 28 21.92 -1.57 8.40
CA ASP A 28 21.51 -0.83 9.61
C ASP A 28 20.80 -1.71 10.66
N PHE A 29 20.85 -3.03 10.45
CA PHE A 29 20.21 -3.97 11.35
C PHE A 29 20.92 -4.00 12.70
N ALA A 30 20.12 -3.96 13.76
CA ALA A 30 20.58 -4.22 15.11
C ALA A 30 19.47 -4.88 15.92
N LEU A 31 19.85 -5.72 16.89
CA LEU A 31 18.93 -6.37 17.81
C LEU A 31 19.41 -6.26 19.26
N GLY A 32 18.57 -6.70 20.19
CA GLY A 32 18.87 -6.65 21.60
C GLY A 32 18.69 -5.25 22.21
N ARG A 33 18.80 -5.20 23.53
CA ARG A 33 18.61 -4.00 24.33
C ARG A 33 19.54 -2.90 23.83
N ASN A 34 18.99 -1.69 23.67
CA ASN A 34 19.74 -0.52 23.19
C ASN A 34 20.45 -0.72 21.85
N ARG A 35 19.98 -1.65 20.99
CA ARG A 35 20.59 -1.96 19.70
C ARG A 35 22.05 -2.47 19.81
N GLU A 36 22.43 -3.06 20.93
CA GLU A 36 23.81 -3.54 21.17
C GLU A 36 24.23 -4.69 20.23
N GLY A 37 23.29 -5.41 19.63
CA GLY A 37 23.55 -6.48 18.67
C GLY A 37 23.63 -5.96 17.24
N ASP A 38 24.64 -5.14 16.97
CA ASP A 38 25.00 -4.71 15.62
C ASP A 38 25.69 -5.83 14.81
N THR A 39 26.08 -5.53 13.57
CA THR A 39 26.68 -6.51 12.66
C THR A 39 27.92 -7.19 13.25
N ASP A 40 28.81 -6.42 13.88
CA ASP A 40 30.07 -6.96 14.39
C ASP A 40 29.85 -7.80 15.65
N THR A 41 28.96 -7.35 16.53
CA THR A 41 28.51 -8.13 17.69
C THR A 41 27.86 -9.44 17.25
N LEU A 42 27.01 -9.42 16.22
CA LEU A 42 26.36 -10.61 15.70
C LEU A 42 27.34 -11.58 15.04
N ARG A 43 28.39 -11.08 14.36
CA ARG A 43 29.46 -11.94 13.81
C ARG A 43 30.24 -12.64 14.91
N ALA A 44 30.59 -11.91 15.97
CA ALA A 44 31.29 -12.50 17.12
C ALA A 44 30.41 -13.55 17.83
N LEU A 45 29.11 -13.26 18.03
CA LEU A 45 28.15 -14.24 18.52
C LEU A 45 28.02 -15.46 17.58
N GLY A 46 28.04 -15.23 16.27
CA GLY A 46 28.02 -16.26 15.24
C GLY A 46 29.15 -17.27 15.37
N GLN A 47 30.37 -16.78 15.58
CA GLN A 47 31.55 -17.61 15.82
C GLN A 47 31.40 -18.46 17.10
N ASN A 48 30.88 -17.88 18.17
CA ASN A 48 30.73 -18.58 19.46
C ASN A 48 29.55 -19.57 19.49
N MET A 49 28.50 -19.32 18.70
CA MET A 49 27.24 -20.05 18.77
C MET A 49 26.92 -20.87 17.51
N ASP A 50 27.90 -21.05 16.61
CA ASP A 50 27.78 -21.84 15.38
C ASP A 50 26.61 -21.37 14.50
N PHE A 51 26.64 -20.10 14.08
CA PHE A 51 25.77 -19.57 13.03
C PHE A 51 26.49 -18.52 12.18
N THR A 52 26.06 -18.37 10.93
CA THR A 52 26.65 -17.42 9.98
C THR A 52 25.90 -16.09 9.97
N VAL A 53 26.58 -14.99 9.61
CA VAL A 53 25.95 -13.68 9.41
C VAL A 53 26.32 -13.16 8.04
N ILE A 54 25.31 -12.86 7.22
CA ILE A 54 25.46 -12.30 5.88
C ILE A 54 24.80 -10.92 5.88
N VAL A 55 25.57 -9.89 5.51
CA VAL A 55 25.05 -8.53 5.34
C VAL A 55 24.78 -8.31 3.86
N VAL A 56 23.52 -8.00 3.53
CA VAL A 56 23.10 -7.71 2.16
C VAL A 56 23.20 -6.19 1.93
N PRO A 57 23.88 -5.73 0.86
CA PRO A 57 23.96 -4.30 0.57
C PRO A 57 22.57 -3.72 0.23
N PRO A 58 22.34 -2.42 0.45
CA PRO A 58 21.09 -1.78 0.07
C PRO A 58 20.81 -1.93 -1.42
N VAL A 59 19.55 -2.24 -1.75
CA VAL A 59 19.07 -2.21 -3.13
C VAL A 59 18.95 -0.76 -3.57
N LYS A 60 19.43 -0.45 -4.78
CA LYS A 60 19.26 0.87 -5.40
C LYS A 60 18.55 0.78 -6.73
N ILE A 61 17.60 1.67 -6.97
CA ILE A 61 16.86 1.82 -8.23
C ILE A 61 17.05 3.25 -8.70
N ASN A 62 17.58 3.43 -9.91
CA ASN A 62 17.92 4.74 -10.47
C ASN A 62 18.81 5.60 -9.53
N GLY A 63 19.71 4.96 -8.78
CA GLY A 63 20.60 5.61 -7.82
C GLY A 63 19.99 5.88 -6.43
N GLU A 64 18.67 5.77 -6.28
CA GLU A 64 17.97 5.92 -5.01
C GLU A 64 17.97 4.62 -4.20
N VAL A 65 18.20 4.68 -2.88
CA VAL A 65 18.10 3.53 -1.99
C VAL A 65 16.64 3.14 -1.76
N VAL A 66 16.31 1.89 -2.06
CA VAL A 66 14.98 1.33 -1.79
C VAL A 66 14.83 1.14 -0.28
N SER A 67 13.90 1.87 0.33
CA SER A 67 13.60 1.79 1.76
C SER A 67 12.13 2.13 2.04
N SER A 68 11.60 1.68 3.18
CA SER A 68 10.24 2.02 3.58
C SER A 68 10.03 3.53 3.74
N THR A 69 11.05 4.28 4.15
CA THR A 69 10.99 5.74 4.24
C THR A 69 10.86 6.38 2.86
N ALA A 70 11.67 5.95 1.89
CA ALA A 70 11.59 6.43 0.51
C ALA A 70 10.21 6.15 -0.12
N ILE A 71 9.70 4.93 0.08
CA ILE A 71 8.38 4.52 -0.42
C ILE A 71 7.27 5.36 0.21
N ARG A 72 7.26 5.56 1.54
CA ARG A 72 6.26 6.39 2.22
C ARG A 72 6.31 7.84 1.75
N ASN A 73 7.50 8.41 1.56
CA ASN A 73 7.65 9.76 1.06
C ASN A 73 7.09 9.91 -0.35
N ALA A 74 7.38 8.97 -1.25
CA ALA A 74 6.81 8.96 -2.60
C ALA A 74 5.27 8.82 -2.57
N LEU A 75 4.75 7.94 -1.69
CA LEU A 75 3.32 7.74 -1.52
C LEU A 75 2.61 9.00 -1.01
N ILE A 76 3.15 9.66 0.01
CA ILE A 76 2.61 10.92 0.57
C ILE A 76 2.65 12.06 -0.47
N GLN A 77 3.58 12.02 -1.42
CA GLN A 77 3.64 12.97 -2.53
C GLN A 77 2.68 12.62 -3.68
N GLY A 78 2.04 11.45 -3.64
CA GLY A 78 1.19 10.95 -4.73
C GLY A 78 1.97 10.54 -5.99
N ASP A 79 3.29 10.39 -5.91
CA ASP A 79 4.14 9.95 -7.01
C ASP A 79 4.07 8.43 -7.17
N MET A 80 2.93 7.96 -7.70
CA MET A 80 2.66 6.53 -7.86
C MET A 80 3.64 5.83 -8.79
N LYS A 81 4.26 6.57 -9.74
CA LYS A 81 5.31 6.04 -10.60
C LYS A 81 6.57 5.73 -9.82
N ARG A 82 7.01 6.64 -8.94
CA ARG A 82 8.15 6.38 -8.05
C ARG A 82 7.84 5.29 -7.04
N VAL A 83 6.62 5.24 -6.50
CA VAL A 83 6.18 4.14 -5.62
C VAL A 83 6.30 2.79 -6.35
N HIS A 84 5.77 2.67 -7.57
CA HIS A 84 5.88 1.46 -8.39
C HIS A 84 7.34 1.07 -8.65
N ASN A 85 8.18 2.03 -9.03
CA ASN A 85 9.61 1.78 -9.27
C ASN A 85 10.33 1.26 -8.02
N LEU A 86 10.05 1.81 -6.83
CA LEU A 86 10.72 1.42 -5.59
C LEU A 86 10.22 0.07 -5.06
N ILE A 87 8.92 -0.23 -5.18
CA ILE A 87 8.33 -1.49 -4.69
C ILE A 87 8.50 -2.63 -5.71
N GLY A 88 8.55 -2.32 -7.00
CA GLY A 88 8.58 -3.29 -8.11
C GLY A 88 7.21 -3.86 -8.48
N ARG A 89 6.13 -3.27 -7.96
CA ARG A 89 4.72 -3.57 -8.27
C ARG A 89 3.83 -2.39 -7.90
N TYR A 90 2.57 -2.39 -8.34
CA TYR A 90 1.61 -1.39 -7.88
C TYR A 90 1.38 -1.47 -6.36
N PHE A 91 1.16 -0.30 -5.76
CA PHE A 91 0.83 -0.20 -4.34
C PHE A 91 -0.61 -0.65 -4.13
N SER A 92 -0.83 -1.57 -3.20
CA SER A 92 -2.15 -2.16 -2.98
C SER A 92 -2.79 -1.65 -1.70
N LEU A 93 -4.10 -1.48 -1.75
CA LEU A 93 -4.96 -1.37 -0.59
C LEU A 93 -5.89 -2.59 -0.54
N SER A 94 -6.28 -3.01 0.65
CA SER A 94 -7.22 -4.10 0.84
C SER A 94 -8.19 -3.75 1.94
N GLY A 95 -9.45 -4.09 1.75
CA GLY A 95 -10.49 -3.71 2.68
C GLY A 95 -11.84 -4.33 2.35
N ARG A 96 -12.70 -4.31 3.36
CA ARG A 96 -14.08 -4.80 3.25
C ARG A 96 -14.96 -3.74 2.59
N VAL A 97 -15.85 -4.17 1.72
CA VAL A 97 -16.86 -3.28 1.15
C VAL A 97 -17.97 -3.04 2.17
N ILE A 98 -18.12 -1.78 2.57
CA ILE A 98 -19.10 -1.32 3.55
C ILE A 98 -20.20 -0.46 2.89
N PRO A 99 -21.37 -0.32 3.54
CA PRO A 99 -22.37 0.67 3.14
C PRO A 99 -21.80 2.09 3.11
N GLY A 100 -22.06 2.81 2.02
CA GLY A 100 -21.70 4.23 1.89
C GLY A 100 -22.93 5.12 1.68
N ALA A 101 -22.71 6.35 1.24
CA ALA A 101 -23.80 7.32 1.04
C ALA A 101 -24.72 7.01 -0.18
N GLY A 102 -24.38 6.02 -1.01
CA GLY A 102 -25.20 5.59 -2.15
C GLY A 102 -25.29 6.57 -3.33
N ARG A 103 -24.69 7.77 -3.24
CA ARG A 103 -24.78 8.84 -4.25
C ARG A 103 -24.33 8.41 -5.64
N GLY A 104 -23.34 7.53 -5.74
CA GLY A 104 -22.85 7.01 -7.01
C GLY A 104 -23.95 6.32 -7.83
N ILE A 105 -24.90 5.64 -7.18
CA ILE A 105 -26.02 4.96 -7.85
C ILE A 105 -26.91 5.98 -8.57
N GLU A 106 -27.27 7.09 -7.89
CA GLU A 106 -28.10 8.16 -8.46
C GLU A 106 -27.43 8.88 -9.64
N LEU A 107 -26.10 8.92 -9.63
CA LEU A 107 -25.28 9.51 -10.70
C LEU A 107 -25.05 8.57 -11.90
N GLY A 108 -25.40 7.28 -11.78
CA GLY A 108 -25.11 6.25 -12.77
C GLY A 108 -23.71 5.62 -12.66
N PHE A 109 -22.99 5.90 -11.58
CA PHE A 109 -21.65 5.42 -11.28
C PHE A 109 -21.60 4.75 -9.89
N PRO A 110 -22.22 3.56 -9.70
CA PRO A 110 -22.24 2.90 -8.40
C PRO A 110 -20.83 2.58 -7.88
N THR A 111 -20.50 3.10 -6.69
CA THR A 111 -19.19 2.88 -6.04
C THR A 111 -19.27 1.93 -4.86
N ALA A 112 -18.23 1.12 -4.68
CA ALA A 112 -17.98 0.33 -3.48
C ALA A 112 -17.13 1.16 -2.50
N ASN A 113 -17.59 1.31 -1.25
CA ASN A 113 -16.84 2.01 -0.21
C ASN A 113 -15.95 0.98 0.51
N LEU A 114 -14.64 1.20 0.55
CA LEU A 114 -13.69 0.29 1.19
C LEU A 114 -13.31 0.78 2.58
N GLU A 115 -13.53 -0.08 3.56
CA GLU A 115 -12.96 0.04 4.91
C GLU A 115 -11.58 -0.63 4.92
N VAL A 116 -10.53 0.18 4.99
CA VAL A 116 -9.14 -0.27 5.07
C VAL A 116 -8.63 -0.16 6.52
N ASP A 117 -7.54 -0.85 6.83
CA ASP A 117 -6.87 -0.74 8.13
C ASP A 117 -6.54 0.75 8.44
N PRO A 118 -6.94 1.30 9.60
CA PRO A 118 -6.66 2.69 9.96
C PRO A 118 -5.17 3.02 10.11
N GLU A 119 -4.30 2.03 10.32
CA GLU A 119 -2.84 2.21 10.34
C GLU A 119 -2.23 2.21 8.92
N GLN A 120 -3.02 1.89 7.89
CA GLN A 120 -2.57 1.88 6.51
C GLN A 120 -2.26 3.30 6.02
N VAL A 121 -1.05 3.49 5.51
CA VAL A 121 -0.67 4.74 4.87
C VAL A 121 -1.41 4.89 3.55
N LEU A 122 -2.12 6.01 3.39
CA LEU A 122 -2.83 6.38 2.17
C LEU A 122 -2.07 7.47 1.40
N PRO A 123 -2.15 7.48 0.05
CA PRO A 123 -1.65 8.61 -0.73
C PRO A 123 -2.52 9.87 -0.52
N PRO A 124 -2.17 11.02 -1.12
CA PRO A 124 -3.01 12.23 -1.10
C PRO A 124 -4.44 11.98 -1.55
N ASP A 125 -5.34 12.89 -1.15
CA ASP A 125 -6.72 12.86 -1.65
C ASP A 125 -6.74 13.09 -3.17
N GLY A 126 -7.64 12.42 -3.88
CA GLY A 126 -7.77 12.53 -5.33
C GLY A 126 -8.28 11.26 -6.00
N VAL A 127 -8.32 11.33 -7.33
CA VAL A 127 -8.79 10.25 -8.20
C VAL A 127 -7.61 9.47 -8.76
N TYR A 128 -7.69 8.15 -8.61
CA TYR A 128 -6.66 7.20 -9.00
C TYR A 128 -7.20 6.22 -10.04
N VAL A 129 -6.35 5.90 -11.01
CA VAL A 129 -6.54 4.75 -11.89
C VAL A 129 -6.13 3.51 -11.13
N THR A 130 -7.01 2.52 -11.08
CA THR A 130 -6.77 1.31 -10.28
C THR A 130 -7.13 0.04 -11.02
N TRP A 131 -6.54 -1.07 -10.57
CA TRP A 131 -7.10 -2.40 -10.79
C TRP A 131 -7.79 -2.84 -9.50
N VAL A 132 -8.97 -3.44 -9.59
CA VAL A 132 -9.66 -4.08 -8.46
C VAL A 132 -9.75 -5.58 -8.69
N TYR A 133 -9.51 -6.35 -7.64
CA TYR A 133 -9.56 -7.80 -7.67
C TYR A 133 -10.83 -8.28 -6.97
N ILE A 134 -11.67 -9.02 -7.71
CA ILE A 134 -12.92 -9.61 -7.24
C ILE A 134 -12.83 -11.11 -7.52
N GLY A 135 -12.64 -11.90 -6.46
CA GLY A 135 -12.23 -13.30 -6.59
C GLY A 135 -10.91 -13.43 -7.38
N ASP A 136 -10.88 -14.33 -8.37
CA ASP A 136 -9.69 -14.57 -9.21
C ASP A 136 -9.59 -13.62 -10.41
N LYS A 137 -10.48 -12.62 -10.53
CA LYS A 137 -10.54 -11.72 -11.67
C LYS A 137 -10.11 -10.31 -11.31
N ALA A 138 -9.36 -9.69 -12.21
CA ALA A 138 -8.99 -8.28 -12.14
C ALA A 138 -9.87 -7.45 -13.09
N TYR A 139 -10.45 -6.38 -12.56
CA TYR A 139 -11.28 -5.41 -13.27
C TYR A 139 -10.60 -4.04 -13.27
N GLN A 140 -10.83 -3.28 -14.34
CA GLN A 140 -10.42 -1.88 -14.37
C GLN A 140 -11.30 -1.08 -13.41
N SER A 141 -10.72 -0.12 -12.70
CA SER A 141 -11.47 0.71 -11.77
C SER A 141 -10.93 2.13 -11.70
N ILE A 142 -11.78 3.03 -11.22
CA ILE A 142 -11.41 4.39 -10.83
C ILE A 142 -11.69 4.48 -9.33
N THR A 143 -10.71 4.95 -8.58
CA THR A 143 -10.81 5.04 -7.12
C THR A 143 -10.67 6.48 -6.68
N ASN A 144 -11.67 6.99 -5.95
CA ASN A 144 -11.51 8.23 -5.20
C ASN A 144 -10.99 7.90 -3.79
N ILE A 145 -9.96 8.62 -3.36
CA ILE A 145 -9.50 8.66 -1.97
C ILE A 145 -9.75 10.09 -1.52
N GLY A 146 -10.60 10.31 -0.54
CA GLY A 146 -11.04 11.65 -0.21
C GLY A 146 -11.60 11.77 1.18
N LYS A 147 -12.12 12.94 1.52
CA LYS A 147 -12.84 13.13 2.80
C LYS A 147 -14.33 13.21 2.54
N ASN A 148 -15.13 12.56 3.39
CA ASN A 148 -16.58 12.75 3.35
C ASN A 148 -16.98 13.92 4.27
N PRO A 149 -17.38 15.08 3.73
CA PRO A 149 -17.79 16.22 4.56
C PRO A 149 -19.10 15.96 5.31
N THR A 150 -19.88 14.95 4.91
CA THR A 150 -21.26 14.73 5.42
C THR A 150 -21.32 14.06 6.79
N PHE A 151 -20.22 13.46 7.28
CA PHE A 151 -20.18 12.76 8.57
C PHE A 151 -19.35 13.46 9.65
N GLY A 152 -19.08 14.76 9.53
CA GLY A 152 -18.40 15.54 10.58
C GLY A 152 -17.03 15.01 11.03
N GLY A 153 -16.47 14.03 10.30
CA GLY A 153 -15.31 13.25 10.68
C GLY A 153 -14.14 13.53 9.76
N SER A 154 -12.95 13.54 10.33
CA SER A 154 -11.66 13.66 9.64
C SER A 154 -11.25 12.40 8.85
N GLU A 155 -12.13 11.41 8.76
CA GLU A 155 -11.84 10.10 8.19
C GLU A 155 -11.89 10.14 6.66
N ARG A 156 -10.86 9.56 6.05
CA ARG A 156 -10.77 9.42 4.61
C ARG A 156 -11.63 8.25 4.15
N THR A 157 -12.40 8.46 3.08
CA THR A 157 -13.16 7.41 2.39
C THR A 157 -12.41 6.97 1.14
N ILE A 158 -12.57 5.69 0.81
CA ILE A 158 -12.03 5.08 -0.41
C ILE A 158 -13.22 4.53 -1.20
N GLU A 159 -13.52 5.17 -2.33
CA GLU A 159 -14.65 4.82 -3.17
C GLU A 159 -14.16 4.25 -4.50
N VAL A 160 -14.52 3.01 -4.80
CA VAL A 160 -14.07 2.30 -5.99
C VAL A 160 -15.24 2.16 -6.97
N TYR A 161 -15.12 2.80 -8.13
CA TYR A 161 -15.99 2.55 -9.27
C TYR A 161 -15.39 1.45 -10.14
N VAL A 162 -16.04 0.29 -10.18
CA VAL A 162 -15.60 -0.86 -10.98
C VAL A 162 -16.18 -0.76 -12.40
N LEU A 163 -15.32 -0.67 -13.40
CA LEU A 163 -15.74 -0.53 -14.79
C LEU A 163 -16.35 -1.85 -15.29
N ASP A 164 -17.47 -1.73 -16.01
CA ASP A 164 -18.17 -2.83 -16.67
C ASP A 164 -18.58 -3.99 -15.72
N TYR A 165 -18.77 -3.68 -14.43
CA TYR A 165 -19.19 -4.64 -13.42
C TYR A 165 -20.60 -4.32 -12.90
N TYR A 166 -21.44 -5.35 -12.78
CA TYR A 166 -22.86 -5.23 -12.46
C TYR A 166 -23.31 -6.11 -11.29
N GLY A 167 -22.36 -6.66 -10.52
CA GLY A 167 -22.65 -7.47 -9.34
C GLY A 167 -22.77 -6.64 -8.06
N ASN A 168 -23.23 -7.29 -6.98
CA ASN A 168 -23.16 -6.73 -5.63
C ASN A 168 -21.83 -7.11 -4.98
N LEU A 169 -21.18 -6.14 -4.32
CA LEU A 169 -19.89 -6.33 -3.63
C LEU A 169 -20.00 -6.16 -2.12
N TYR A 170 -21.17 -5.83 -1.56
CA TYR A 170 -21.30 -5.56 -0.13
C TYR A 170 -20.87 -6.75 0.72
N GLY A 171 -19.97 -6.48 1.67
CA GLY A 171 -19.41 -7.48 2.57
C GLY A 171 -18.21 -8.25 2.01
N ASP A 172 -17.90 -8.11 0.72
CA ASP A 172 -16.73 -8.74 0.10
C ASP A 172 -15.44 -8.04 0.54
N GLU A 173 -14.34 -8.81 0.61
CA GLU A 173 -12.99 -8.30 0.76
C GLU A 173 -12.42 -8.01 -0.64
N LEU A 174 -12.07 -6.75 -0.89
CA LEU A 174 -11.47 -6.34 -2.17
C LEU A 174 -10.02 -5.92 -1.95
N LYS A 175 -9.19 -6.26 -2.93
CA LYS A 175 -7.87 -5.67 -3.11
C LYS A 175 -7.94 -4.69 -4.28
N ILE A 176 -7.35 -3.52 -4.14
CA ILE A 176 -7.10 -2.58 -5.24
C ILE A 176 -5.62 -2.30 -5.39
N ASP A 177 -5.15 -2.20 -6.64
CA ASP A 177 -3.80 -1.77 -6.98
C ASP A 177 -3.86 -0.36 -7.57
N LEU A 178 -3.12 0.59 -6.98
CA LEU A 178 -3.07 1.98 -7.41
C LEU A 178 -2.00 2.15 -8.49
N VAL A 179 -2.45 2.46 -9.71
CA VAL A 179 -1.60 2.54 -10.90
C VAL A 179 -1.07 3.95 -11.10
N GLU A 180 -1.96 4.94 -11.09
CA GLU A 180 -1.62 6.34 -11.36
C GLU A 180 -2.61 7.27 -10.67
N ARG A 181 -2.13 8.44 -10.25
CA ARG A 181 -2.98 9.52 -9.76
C ARG A 181 -3.38 10.40 -10.95
N LEU A 182 -4.68 10.52 -11.22
CA LEU A 182 -5.20 11.36 -12.31
C LEU A 182 -5.26 12.84 -11.93
N ARG A 183 -5.82 13.13 -10.77
CA ARG A 183 -6.10 14.51 -10.33
C ARG A 183 -6.40 14.59 -8.84
N ASP A 184 -6.35 15.80 -8.30
CA ASP A 184 -6.90 16.14 -6.99
C ASP A 184 -8.44 16.01 -6.97
N GLU A 185 -9.03 16.03 -5.76
CA GLU A 185 -10.48 16.19 -5.60
C GLU A 185 -10.91 17.59 -6.07
N ILE A 186 -12.06 17.64 -6.75
CA ILE A 186 -12.64 18.87 -7.31
C ILE A 186 -14.07 18.96 -6.80
N GLN A 187 -14.47 20.15 -6.34
CA GLN A 187 -15.85 20.46 -6.05
C GLN A 187 -16.57 20.89 -7.33
N PHE A 188 -17.77 20.37 -7.55
CA PHE A 188 -18.60 20.70 -8.71
C PHE A 188 -19.84 21.47 -8.27
N ASP A 189 -20.22 22.48 -9.05
CA ASP A 189 -21.41 23.28 -8.79
C ASP A 189 -22.68 22.59 -9.29
N THR A 190 -22.55 21.68 -10.27
CA THR A 190 -23.67 20.93 -10.84
C THR A 190 -23.41 19.43 -10.98
N VAL A 191 -24.49 18.65 -10.96
CA VAL A 191 -24.45 17.19 -11.19
C VAL A 191 -23.94 16.85 -12.59
N GLU A 192 -24.26 17.65 -13.59
CA GLU A 192 -23.86 17.39 -14.98
C GLU A 192 -22.35 17.61 -15.19
N GLU A 193 -21.76 18.61 -14.54
CA GLU A 193 -20.30 18.80 -14.55
C GLU A 193 -19.57 17.64 -13.88
N LEU A 194 -20.09 17.16 -12.73
CA LEU A 194 -19.56 15.99 -12.05
C LEU A 194 -19.60 14.75 -12.96
N LYS A 195 -20.74 14.46 -13.58
CA LYS A 195 -20.87 13.31 -14.51
C LYS A 195 -19.91 13.42 -15.69
N LYS A 196 -19.76 14.62 -16.27
CA LYS A 196 -18.83 14.87 -17.37
C LYS A 196 -17.39 14.61 -16.95
N GLN A 197 -16.98 15.04 -15.75
CA GLN A 197 -15.64 14.78 -15.25
C GLN A 197 -15.43 13.28 -15.00
N ILE A 198 -16.39 12.59 -14.36
CA ILE A 198 -16.28 11.13 -14.13
C ILE A 198 -16.13 10.38 -15.47
N ALA A 199 -16.88 10.76 -16.49
CA ALA A 199 -16.77 10.16 -17.82
C ALA A 199 -15.37 10.36 -18.46
N GLU A 200 -14.78 11.54 -18.28
CA GLU A 200 -13.41 11.82 -18.74
C GLU A 200 -12.37 11.05 -17.91
N ASP A 201 -12.53 10.95 -16.60
CA ASP A 201 -11.66 10.17 -15.72
C ASP A 201 -11.67 8.68 -16.12
N ILE A 202 -12.85 8.11 -16.42
CA ILE A 202 -13.01 6.74 -16.92
C ILE A 202 -12.28 6.57 -18.26
N LYS A 203 -12.47 7.51 -19.19
CA LYS A 203 -11.83 7.45 -20.51
C LYS A 203 -10.30 7.48 -20.39
N GLN A 204 -9.76 8.36 -19.58
CA GLN A 204 -8.31 8.44 -19.33
C GLN A 204 -7.80 7.19 -18.62
N GLY A 205 -8.51 6.71 -17.59
CA GLY A 205 -8.16 5.50 -16.86
C GLY A 205 -8.10 4.27 -17.76
N ARG A 206 -9.07 4.10 -18.67
CA ARG A 206 -9.03 3.01 -19.66
C ARG A 206 -7.81 3.10 -20.56
N ALA A 207 -7.45 4.30 -21.03
CA ALA A 207 -6.27 4.48 -21.86
C ALA A 207 -4.98 4.10 -21.11
N ILE A 208 -4.85 4.55 -19.85
CA ILE A 208 -3.71 4.22 -18.98
C ILE A 208 -3.63 2.71 -18.74
N LEU A 209 -4.72 2.06 -18.34
CA LEU A 209 -4.78 0.63 -18.04
C LEU A 209 -4.64 -0.26 -19.28
N SER A 210 -4.90 0.26 -20.48
CA SER A 210 -4.63 -0.45 -21.73
C SER A 210 -3.14 -0.41 -22.08
N SER A 211 -2.46 0.69 -21.74
CA SER A 211 -1.03 0.87 -21.98
C SER A 211 -0.14 0.22 -20.90
N ARG A 212 -0.67 0.06 -19.69
CA ARG A 212 0.04 -0.49 -18.53
C ARG A 212 -0.57 -1.84 -18.15
N GLY A 213 0.23 -2.91 -18.27
CA GLY A 213 -0.15 -4.25 -17.84
C GLY A 213 -0.41 -4.34 -16.33
N ARG A 214 -0.79 -5.51 -15.85
CA ARG A 214 -1.24 -5.74 -14.45
C ARG A 214 -0.10 -5.86 -13.40
N ASN A 215 1.13 -5.42 -13.68
CA ASN A 215 2.31 -5.62 -12.81
C ASN A 215 2.89 -4.32 -12.26
#